data_AF-A0A7J3CAC1-F1
#
_entry.id   AF-A0A7J3CAC1-F1
#
_cell.length_a   1.000
_cell.length_b   1.000
_cell.length_c   1.000
_cell.angle_alpha   90.00
_cell.angle_beta   90.00
_cell.angle_gamma   90.00
#
_symmetry.space_group_name_H-M   'P 1'
#
loop_
_entity.id
_entity.type
_entity.pdbx_description
1 polymer ?
#
loop_
_entity_poly.entity_id
_entity_poly.type
_entity_poly.pdbx_seq_one_letter_code
_entity_poly.pdbx_strand_id
1 'polypeptide(L)'
;ADPSLYFKTNSEMYRKFTQISFIRLFNKGLAYKGKHPVNWCPRCETAIAESEIVYEERDVFLNNIRFKGEGFELIISTTRPELIPACVAVAVNPRDERYEKFIGKQVSLPIFGKKVSVIADEDVLMDFGTGVDMICSVGDKADLKMMYRHSFPFLKSIDETGKMTEIAGKYSGLSAKEAQRKIIEDLKS
;
A
#
# COMPACT_ATOMS: atom_id res chain seq x y z
N ALA A 1 29.29 -2.55 37.06
CA ALA A 1 28.11 -1.66 37.09
C ALA A 1 27.67 -1.53 38.54
N ASP A 2 27.30 -0.32 38.97
CA ASP A 2 26.80 -0.08 40.33
C ASP A 2 25.39 -0.67 40.47
N PRO A 3 25.16 -1.69 41.32
CA PRO A 3 23.84 -2.31 41.50
C PRO A 3 22.80 -1.34 42.07
N SER A 4 23.23 -0.24 42.71
CA SER A 4 22.32 0.80 43.22
C SER A 4 21.73 1.68 42.11
N LEU A 5 22.35 1.71 40.92
CA LEU A 5 21.88 2.41 39.73
C LEU A 5 21.05 1.52 38.79
N TYR A 6 20.58 0.39 39.30
CA TYR A 6 19.73 -0.51 38.54
C TYR A 6 18.32 0.07 38.35
N PHE A 7 17.93 0.31 37.10
CA PHE A 7 16.58 0.77 36.77
C PHE A 7 15.84 -0.24 35.89
N LYS A 8 14.50 -0.24 36.02
CA LYS A 8 13.59 -1.03 35.17
C LYS A 8 12.63 -0.08 34.47
N THR A 9 12.60 -0.13 33.13
CA THR A 9 11.74 0.71 32.31
C THR A 9 10.24 0.45 32.52
N ASN A 10 9.88 -0.73 33.04
CA ASN A 10 8.51 -1.08 33.42
C ASN A 10 8.20 -0.87 34.92
N SER A 11 9.10 -0.26 35.70
CA SER A 11 8.83 0.10 37.10
C SER A 11 7.74 1.16 37.20
N GLU A 12 7.07 1.25 38.35
CA GLU A 12 6.04 2.26 38.59
C GLU A 12 6.56 3.70 38.37
N MET A 13 7.77 3.99 38.85
CA MET A 13 8.42 5.30 38.66
C MET A 13 8.63 5.62 37.18
N TYR A 14 9.20 4.70 36.40
CA TYR A 14 9.42 4.93 34.96
C TYR A 14 8.12 5.07 34.19
N ARG A 15 7.09 4.28 34.52
CA ARG A 15 5.75 4.42 33.95
C ARG A 15 5.15 5.80 34.21
N LYS A 16 5.29 6.36 35.41
CA LYS A 16 4.85 7.74 35.71
C LYS A 16 5.56 8.75 34.82
N PHE A 17 6.88 8.63 34.64
CA PHE A 17 7.64 9.54 33.78
C PHE A 17 7.25 9.46 32.30
N THR A 18 7.04 8.25 31.77
CA THR A 18 6.60 8.10 30.37
C THR A 18 5.20 8.66 30.15
N GLN A 19 4.27 8.42 31.08
CA GLN A 19 2.92 8.98 31.05
C GLN A 19 2.92 10.52 31.11
N ILE A 20 3.68 11.12 32.04
CA ILE A 20 3.80 12.58 32.14
C ILE A 20 4.39 13.17 30.85
N SER A 21 5.40 12.52 30.28
CA SER A 21 6.01 12.96 29.02
C SER A 21 5.00 12.92 27.87
N PHE A 22 4.23 11.84 27.76
CA PHE A 22 3.17 11.71 26.76
C PHE A 22 2.08 12.78 26.93
N ILE A 23 1.60 13.00 28.16
CA ILE A 23 0.60 14.05 28.46
C ILE A 23 1.12 15.43 28.06
N ARG A 24 2.40 15.73 28.33
CA ARG A 24 3.00 17.01 27.92
C ARG A 24 3.06 17.16 26.41
N LEU A 25 3.40 16.11 25.67
CA LEU A 25 3.38 16.14 24.20
C LEU A 25 1.96 16.32 23.67
N PHE A 26 0.99 15.60 24.24
CA PHE A 26 -0.42 15.71 23.89
C PHE A 26 -0.97 17.12 24.13
N ASN A 27 -0.74 17.70 25.32
CA ASN A 27 -1.18 19.05 25.67
C ASN A 27 -0.53 20.14 24.79
N LYS A 28 0.64 19.87 24.21
CA LYS A 28 1.30 20.75 23.23
C LYS A 28 0.82 20.55 21.79
N GLY A 29 -0.11 19.64 21.55
CA GLY A 29 -0.57 19.28 20.20
C GLY A 29 0.46 18.48 19.38
N LEU A 30 1.49 17.92 20.03
CA LEU A 30 2.55 17.13 19.39
C LEU A 30 2.26 15.62 19.38
N ALA A 31 1.23 15.18 20.09
CA ALA A 31 0.72 13.80 20.04
C ALA A 31 -0.78 13.83 19.76
N TYR A 32 -1.24 12.94 18.89
CA TYR A 32 -2.64 12.84 18.49
C TYR A 32 -3.01 11.38 18.17
N LYS A 33 -4.31 11.11 18.06
CA LYS A 33 -4.84 9.83 17.58
C LYS A 33 -5.51 10.06 16.22
N GLY A 34 -5.04 9.36 15.20
CA GLY A 34 -5.60 9.41 13.85
C GLY A 34 -5.62 8.03 13.21
N LYS A 35 -6.45 7.86 12.17
CA LYS A 35 -6.45 6.65 11.35
C LYS A 35 -5.56 6.91 10.14
N HIS A 36 -4.40 6.28 10.13
CA HIS A 36 -3.43 6.39 9.05
C HIS A 36 -2.86 5.01 8.70
N PRO A 37 -2.46 4.79 7.44
CA PRO A 37 -1.59 3.69 7.07
C PRO A 37 -0.31 3.73 7.91
N VAL A 38 0.09 2.58 8.44
CA VAL A 38 1.30 2.41 9.24
C VAL A 38 2.06 1.21 8.72
N ASN A 39 3.36 1.17 8.98
CA ASN A 39 4.14 -0.04 8.76
C ASN A 39 3.59 -1.11 9.71
N TRP A 40 3.12 -2.23 9.17
CA TRP A 40 2.46 -3.28 9.93
C TRP A 40 3.19 -4.60 9.76
N CYS A 41 3.46 -5.29 10.87
CA CYS A 41 4.06 -6.61 10.85
C CYS A 41 2.97 -7.67 11.08
N PRO A 42 2.52 -8.42 10.04
CA PRO A 42 1.47 -9.42 10.20
C PRO A 42 1.89 -10.62 11.06
N ARG A 43 3.20 -10.87 11.19
CA ARG A 43 3.73 -11.90 12.11
C ARG A 43 3.59 -11.50 13.57
N CYS A 44 3.82 -10.22 13.87
CA CYS A 44 3.77 -9.69 15.23
C CYS A 44 2.40 -9.12 15.59
N GLU A 45 1.52 -8.96 14.60
CA GLU A 45 0.19 -8.34 14.71
C GLU A 45 0.25 -6.96 15.39
N THR A 46 1.24 -6.15 15.01
CA THR A 46 1.44 -4.81 15.55
C THR A 46 2.07 -3.87 14.53
N ALA A 47 1.86 -2.57 14.76
CA ALA A 47 2.56 -1.52 14.04
C ALA A 47 4.04 -1.49 14.46
N ILE A 48 4.91 -1.16 13.50
CA ILE A 48 6.34 -0.98 13.70
C ILE A 48 6.76 0.42 13.26
N ALA A 49 7.75 1.00 13.93
CA ALA A 49 8.35 2.26 13.53
C ALA A 49 9.23 2.07 12.30
N GLU A 50 9.44 3.14 11.52
CA GLU A 50 10.38 3.12 10.39
C GLU A 50 11.79 2.67 10.83
N SER A 51 12.23 3.07 12.03
CA SER A 51 13.52 2.69 12.60
C SER A 51 13.66 1.20 12.93
N GLU A 52 12.55 0.45 12.94
CA GLU A 52 12.54 -1.00 13.17
C GLU A 52 12.54 -1.79 11.86
N ILE A 53 12.47 -1.12 10.70
CA ILE A 53 12.49 -1.74 9.38
C ILE A 53 13.93 -1.97 8.94
N VAL A 54 14.20 -3.20 8.50
CA VAL A 54 15.44 -3.57 7.83
C VAL A 54 15.13 -3.82 6.36
N TYR A 55 15.86 -3.14 5.47
CA TYR A 55 15.73 -3.29 4.03
C TYR A 55 16.69 -4.36 3.53
N GLU A 56 16.19 -5.23 2.65
CA GLU A 56 16.96 -6.30 2.01
C GLU A 56 16.70 -6.26 0.52
N GLU A 57 17.77 -6.43 -0.28
CA GLU A 57 17.64 -6.61 -1.72
C GLU A 57 17.09 -8.00 -2.05
N ARG A 58 16.11 -8.06 -2.96
CA ARG A 58 15.47 -9.31 -3.37
C ARG A 58 15.11 -9.27 -4.84
N ASP A 59 15.33 -10.38 -5.52
CA ASP A 59 14.84 -10.58 -6.87
C ASP A 59 13.32 -10.77 -6.85
N VAL A 60 12.63 -9.92 -7.63
CA VAL A 60 11.18 -9.97 -7.81
C VAL A 60 10.84 -9.90 -9.29
N PHE A 61 9.77 -10.58 -9.67
CA PHE A 61 9.26 -10.49 -11.03
C PHE A 61 8.43 -9.23 -11.20
N LEU A 62 8.78 -8.43 -12.20
CA LEU A 62 7.93 -7.34 -12.67
C LEU A 62 6.92 -7.90 -13.68
N ASN A 63 5.65 -7.89 -13.31
CA ASN A 63 4.58 -8.48 -14.11
C ASN A 63 3.89 -7.42 -14.95
N ASN A 64 3.78 -7.65 -16.25
CA ASN A 64 3.02 -6.80 -17.17
C ASN A 64 1.59 -7.32 -17.29
N ILE A 65 0.63 -6.54 -16.83
CA ILE A 65 -0.76 -6.94 -16.66
C ILE A 65 -1.65 -6.03 -17.49
N ARG A 66 -2.56 -6.61 -18.27
CA ARG A 66 -3.49 -5.86 -19.12
C ARG A 66 -4.76 -5.46 -18.39
N PHE A 67 -5.04 -4.17 -18.41
CA PHE A 67 -6.26 -3.54 -17.91
C PHE A 67 -7.08 -3.09 -19.12
N LYS A 68 -8.32 -3.59 -19.23
CA LYS A 68 -9.16 -3.38 -20.43
C LYS A 68 -10.04 -2.15 -20.27
N GLY A 69 -9.91 -1.20 -21.17
CA GLY A 69 -10.83 -0.07 -21.33
C GLY A 69 -11.84 -0.31 -22.46
N GLU A 70 -12.67 0.69 -22.72
CA GLU A 70 -13.63 0.66 -23.83
C GLU A 70 -12.90 0.90 -25.16
N GLY A 71 -12.57 -0.19 -25.87
CA GLY A 71 -11.87 -0.12 -27.16
C GLY A 71 -10.36 0.14 -27.05
N PHE A 72 -9.78 0.07 -25.85
CA PHE A 72 -8.34 0.19 -25.63
C PHE A 72 -7.89 -0.71 -24.47
N GLU A 73 -6.57 -0.88 -24.33
CA GLU A 73 -5.97 -1.56 -23.19
C GLU A 73 -4.75 -0.78 -22.69
N LEU A 74 -4.53 -0.84 -21.38
CA LEU A 74 -3.32 -0.35 -20.72
C LEU A 74 -2.56 -1.54 -20.16
N ILE A 75 -1.25 -1.55 -20.35
CA ILE A 75 -0.35 -2.52 -19.73
C ILE A 75 0.24 -1.83 -18.52
N ILE A 76 0.12 -2.46 -17.35
CA ILE A 76 0.63 -1.97 -16.07
C ILE A 76 1.71 -2.92 -15.60
N SER A 77 2.84 -2.36 -15.14
CA SER A 77 3.95 -3.13 -14.61
C SER A 77 3.91 -3.14 -13.08
N THR A 78 3.78 -4.31 -12.46
CA THR A 78 3.75 -4.41 -10.99
C THR A 78 4.42 -5.68 -10.46
N THR A 79 5.07 -5.54 -9.31
CA THR A 79 5.60 -6.66 -8.52
C THR A 79 4.57 -7.24 -7.56
N ARG A 80 3.39 -6.60 -7.41
CA ARG A 80 2.39 -6.92 -6.39
C ARG A 80 0.98 -7.11 -6.97
N PRO A 81 0.76 -8.10 -7.87
CA PRO A 81 -0.56 -8.35 -8.45
C PRO A 81 -1.64 -8.69 -7.41
N GLU A 82 -1.27 -9.15 -6.21
CA GLU A 82 -2.17 -9.35 -5.09
C GLU A 82 -2.86 -8.07 -4.59
N LEU A 83 -2.35 -6.89 -4.94
CA LEU A 83 -2.95 -5.61 -4.57
C LEU A 83 -3.97 -5.08 -5.59
N ILE A 84 -4.08 -5.69 -6.77
CA ILE A 84 -5.06 -5.31 -7.80
C ILE A 84 -6.49 -5.14 -7.23
N PRO A 85 -7.05 -6.03 -6.37
CA PRO A 85 -8.42 -5.82 -5.87
C PRO A 85 -8.58 -4.55 -5.01
N ALA A 86 -7.50 -4.00 -4.45
CA ALA A 86 -7.47 -2.72 -3.75
C ALA A 86 -7.11 -1.53 -4.65
N CYS A 87 -6.95 -1.73 -5.97
CA CYS A 87 -6.70 -0.65 -6.90
C CYS A 87 -7.91 0.30 -6.97
N VAL A 88 -7.65 1.60 -6.85
CA VAL A 88 -8.66 2.67 -6.85
C VAL A 88 -8.59 3.54 -8.10
N ALA A 89 -7.42 3.64 -8.72
CA ALA A 89 -7.19 4.41 -9.94
C ALA A 89 -5.95 3.87 -10.67
N VAL A 90 -5.84 4.20 -11.95
CA VAL A 90 -4.61 4.03 -12.73
C VAL A 90 -4.04 5.41 -12.99
N ALA A 91 -2.75 5.62 -12.78
CA ALA A 91 -2.11 6.91 -12.98
C ALA A 91 -1.13 6.87 -14.15
N VAL A 92 -1.10 7.96 -14.90
CA VAL A 92 -0.14 8.20 -15.97
C VAL A 92 0.44 9.60 -15.82
N ASN A 93 1.67 9.78 -16.30
CA ASN A 93 2.26 11.10 -16.31
C ASN A 93 1.54 11.98 -17.37
N PRO A 94 1.08 13.21 -17.04
CA PRO A 94 0.42 14.08 -18.01
C PRO A 94 1.32 14.47 -19.20
N ARG A 95 2.64 14.37 -19.05
CA ARG A 95 3.62 14.68 -20.11
C ARG A 95 3.97 13.45 -20.96
N ASP A 96 3.38 12.29 -20.66
CA ASP A 96 3.58 11.08 -21.44
C ASP A 96 2.59 11.01 -22.60
N GLU A 97 3.02 11.44 -23.77
CA GLU A 97 2.23 11.46 -25.02
C GLU A 97 1.65 10.09 -25.38
N ARG A 98 2.27 8.99 -24.90
CA ARG A 98 1.76 7.62 -25.13
C ARG A 98 0.40 7.41 -24.48
N TYR A 99 0.17 8.04 -23.32
CA TYR A 99 -0.97 7.75 -22.44
C TYR A 99 -1.87 8.95 -22.12
N GLU A 100 -1.48 10.18 -22.42
CA GLU A 100 -2.26 11.40 -22.16
C GLU A 100 -3.73 11.27 -22.61
N LYS A 101 -3.96 10.71 -23.81
CA LYS A 101 -5.29 10.48 -24.40
C LYS A 101 -6.21 9.53 -23.62
N PHE A 102 -5.71 8.86 -22.59
CA PHE A 102 -6.48 7.96 -21.73
C PHE A 102 -6.89 8.59 -20.41
N ILE A 103 -6.36 9.76 -20.06
CA ILE A 103 -6.75 10.49 -18.84
C ILE A 103 -8.26 10.76 -18.86
N GLY A 104 -8.93 10.48 -17.75
CA GLY A 104 -10.38 10.57 -17.59
C GLY A 104 -11.16 9.36 -18.11
N LYS A 105 -10.55 8.45 -18.86
CA LYS A 105 -11.18 7.19 -19.28
C LYS A 105 -11.17 6.18 -18.14
N GLN A 106 -11.93 5.09 -18.31
CA GLN A 106 -11.98 4.00 -17.34
C GLN A 106 -11.36 2.72 -17.90
N VAL A 107 -10.75 1.95 -17.01
CA VAL A 107 -10.28 0.60 -17.26
C VAL A 107 -10.85 -0.36 -16.23
N SER A 108 -11.04 -1.60 -16.63
CA SER A 108 -11.49 -2.70 -15.77
C SER A 108 -10.29 -3.43 -15.19
N LEU A 109 -10.33 -3.64 -13.87
CA LEU A 109 -9.38 -4.45 -13.15
C LEU A 109 -9.51 -5.91 -13.61
N PRO A 110 -8.44 -6.55 -14.09
CA PRO A 110 -8.50 -7.92 -14.54
C PRO A 110 -8.91 -8.84 -13.38
N ILE A 111 -9.63 -9.92 -13.69
CA ILE A 111 -10.23 -10.87 -12.72
C ILE A 111 -11.38 -10.28 -11.88
N PHE A 112 -11.26 -9.05 -11.39
CA PHE A 112 -12.21 -8.46 -10.43
C PHE A 112 -13.35 -7.69 -11.09
N GLY A 113 -13.18 -7.24 -12.34
CA GLY A 113 -14.23 -6.55 -13.11
C GLY A 113 -14.60 -5.15 -12.63
N LYS A 114 -14.09 -4.72 -11.47
CA LYS A 114 -14.22 -3.35 -10.95
C LYS A 114 -13.62 -2.38 -11.96
N LYS A 115 -14.32 -1.28 -12.24
CA LYS A 115 -13.80 -0.20 -13.08
C LYS A 115 -13.12 0.87 -12.23
N VAL A 116 -12.01 1.40 -12.72
CA VAL A 116 -11.26 2.50 -12.11
C VAL A 116 -10.91 3.53 -13.17
N SER A 117 -10.80 4.80 -12.76
CA SER A 117 -10.45 5.89 -13.66
C SER A 117 -8.94 5.96 -13.89
N VAL A 118 -8.57 6.37 -15.10
CA VAL A 118 -7.21 6.78 -15.45
C VAL A 118 -7.04 8.25 -15.09
N ILE A 119 -6.06 8.59 -14.27
CA ILE A 119 -5.80 9.94 -13.78
C ILE A 119 -4.41 10.42 -14.21
N ALA A 120 -4.23 11.74 -14.19
CA ALA A 120 -2.94 12.37 -14.41
C ALA A 120 -2.23 12.57 -13.08
N ASP A 121 -0.96 12.16 -12.98
CA ASP A 121 -0.12 12.48 -11.84
C ASP A 121 1.35 12.61 -12.26
N GLU A 122 1.98 13.73 -11.91
CA GLU A 122 3.38 14.02 -12.28
C GLU A 122 4.40 13.15 -11.54
N ASP A 123 4.01 12.51 -10.42
CA ASP A 123 4.90 11.60 -9.69
C ASP A 123 5.09 10.24 -10.39
N VAL A 124 4.30 9.94 -11.44
CA VAL A 124 4.44 8.70 -12.23
C VAL A 124 5.72 8.76 -13.08
N LEU A 125 6.58 7.75 -12.90
CA LEU A 125 7.83 7.62 -13.64
C LEU A 125 7.60 7.00 -15.03
N MET A 126 7.80 7.80 -16.09
CA MET A 126 7.58 7.37 -17.48
C MET A 126 8.51 6.23 -17.94
N ASP A 127 9.72 6.16 -17.37
CA ASP A 127 10.76 5.21 -17.75
C ASP A 127 10.74 3.92 -16.91
N PHE A 128 9.91 3.85 -15.87
CA PHE A 128 9.79 2.65 -15.04
C PHE A 128 8.69 1.74 -15.56
N GLY A 129 9.05 0.50 -15.90
CA GLY A 129 8.10 -0.47 -16.45
C GLY A 129 7.45 0.04 -17.74
N THR A 130 6.14 0.25 -17.68
CA THR A 130 5.34 0.77 -18.80
C THR A 130 5.07 2.28 -18.71
N GLY A 131 5.40 2.94 -17.61
CA GLY A 131 5.01 4.34 -17.37
C GLY A 131 3.53 4.51 -16.95
N VAL A 132 2.85 3.41 -16.64
CA VAL A 132 1.46 3.38 -16.15
C VAL A 132 1.46 2.70 -14.78
N ASP A 133 0.94 3.41 -13.77
CA ASP A 133 0.95 2.96 -12.38
C ASP A 133 -0.45 2.59 -11.89
N MET A 134 -0.56 1.58 -11.01
CA MET A 134 -1.82 1.23 -10.37
C MET A 134 -1.82 1.73 -8.93
N ILE A 135 -2.71 2.67 -8.61
CA ILE A 135 -2.80 3.21 -7.26
C ILE A 135 -3.57 2.22 -6.40
N CYS A 136 -2.87 1.53 -5.50
CA CYS A 136 -3.44 0.53 -4.61
C CYS A 136 -3.34 0.98 -3.16
N SER A 137 -4.45 0.91 -2.42
CA SER A 137 -4.64 1.80 -1.29
C SER A 137 -3.70 1.68 -0.09
N VAL A 138 -2.96 0.57 0.02
CA VAL A 138 -2.01 0.34 1.12
C VAL A 138 -0.80 -0.47 0.61
N GLY A 139 -0.26 -0.09 -0.54
CA GLY A 139 0.91 -0.74 -1.13
C GLY A 139 2.23 -0.12 -0.66
N ASP A 140 2.44 1.15 -0.98
CA ASP A 140 3.69 1.86 -0.67
C ASP A 140 3.49 3.35 -0.37
N LYS A 141 4.57 4.04 -0.04
CA LYS A 141 4.54 5.47 0.31
C LYS A 141 4.21 6.37 -0.89
N ALA A 142 4.51 5.96 -2.12
CA ALA A 142 4.23 6.74 -3.32
C ALA A 142 2.72 6.74 -3.61
N ASP A 143 2.10 5.56 -3.57
CA ASP A 143 0.65 5.36 -3.64
C ASP A 143 -0.06 6.25 -2.61
N LEU A 144 0.41 6.23 -1.36
CA LEU A 144 -0.20 7.00 -0.28
C LEU A 144 -0.19 8.51 -0.55
N LYS A 145 0.90 9.06 -1.10
CA LYS A 145 0.99 10.48 -1.45
C LYS A 145 -0.07 10.85 -2.49
N MET A 146 -0.21 10.02 -3.53
CA MET A 146 -1.20 10.22 -4.60
C MET A 146 -2.62 10.05 -4.06
N MET A 147 -2.86 9.06 -3.20
CA MET A 147 -4.15 8.87 -2.55
C MET A 147 -4.60 10.06 -1.72
N TYR A 148 -3.71 10.65 -0.92
CA TYR A 148 -4.05 11.84 -0.15
C TYR A 148 -4.32 13.05 -1.06
N ARG A 149 -3.50 13.23 -2.11
CA ARG A 149 -3.69 14.32 -3.09
C ARG A 149 -5.03 14.23 -3.80
N HIS A 150 -5.42 13.04 -4.23
CA HIS A 150 -6.65 12.79 -4.98
C HIS A 150 -7.84 12.40 -4.10
N SER A 151 -7.68 12.38 -2.78
CA SER A 151 -8.73 12.03 -1.80
C SER A 151 -9.37 10.66 -2.03
N PHE A 152 -8.57 9.65 -2.40
CA PHE A 152 -9.07 8.30 -2.65
C PHE A 152 -9.41 7.54 -1.36
N PRO A 153 -10.41 6.64 -1.41
CA PRO A 153 -10.73 5.79 -0.26
C PRO A 153 -9.66 4.73 -0.02
N PHE A 154 -9.42 4.40 1.25
CA PHE A 154 -8.56 3.29 1.64
C PHE A 154 -9.31 1.96 1.58
N LEU A 155 -8.96 1.09 0.62
CA LEU A 155 -9.42 -0.29 0.53
C LEU A 155 -8.38 -1.24 1.12
N LYS A 156 -8.80 -2.12 2.03
CA LYS A 156 -7.93 -3.08 2.70
C LYS A 156 -8.06 -4.44 2.02
N SER A 157 -7.16 -4.76 1.07
CA SER A 157 -7.10 -6.10 0.43
C SER A 157 -6.46 -7.16 1.32
N ILE A 158 -5.64 -6.74 2.29
CA ILE A 158 -4.91 -7.62 3.19
C ILE A 158 -5.23 -7.24 4.63
N ASP A 159 -5.64 -8.21 5.45
CA ASP A 159 -5.95 -8.02 6.86
C ASP A 159 -4.68 -7.94 7.75
N GLU A 160 -4.89 -7.82 9.06
CA GLU A 160 -3.80 -7.67 10.04
C GLU A 160 -2.95 -8.93 10.21
N THR A 161 -3.47 -10.08 9.76
CA THR A 161 -2.79 -11.38 9.79
C THR A 161 -2.03 -11.68 8.50
N GLY A 162 -2.07 -10.77 7.52
CA GLY A 162 -1.43 -10.96 6.21
C GLY A 162 -2.24 -11.82 5.24
N LYS A 163 -3.55 -11.99 5.49
CA LYS A 163 -4.47 -12.74 4.63
C LYS A 163 -5.34 -11.81 3.80
N MET A 164 -5.75 -12.28 2.63
CA MET A 164 -6.63 -11.55 1.74
C MET A 164 -8.02 -11.39 2.35
N THR A 165 -8.60 -10.20 2.22
CA THR A 165 -9.97 -9.90 2.66
C THR A 165 -10.99 -10.25 1.56
N GLU A 166 -12.28 -10.04 1.86
CA GLU A 166 -13.39 -10.33 0.95
C GLU A 166 -13.32 -9.57 -0.39
N ILE A 167 -12.66 -8.40 -0.44
CA ILE A 167 -12.53 -7.64 -1.69
C ILE A 167 -11.69 -8.38 -2.74
N ALA A 168 -10.89 -9.36 -2.31
CA ALA A 168 -10.14 -10.24 -3.21
C ALA A 168 -10.99 -11.39 -3.78
N GLY A 169 -12.29 -11.43 -3.51
CA GLY A 169 -13.23 -12.40 -4.08
C GLY A 169 -12.79 -13.84 -3.83
N LYS A 170 -12.56 -14.61 -4.91
CA LYS A 170 -12.15 -16.03 -4.83
C LYS A 170 -10.80 -16.27 -4.12
N TYR A 171 -10.00 -15.22 -3.89
CA TYR A 171 -8.73 -15.31 -3.17
C TYR A 171 -8.85 -14.97 -1.68
N SER A 172 -10.03 -14.62 -1.18
CA SER A 172 -10.27 -14.32 0.24
C SER A 172 -9.79 -15.47 1.14
N GLY A 173 -9.17 -15.12 2.26
CA GLY A 173 -8.62 -16.06 3.25
C GLY A 173 -7.24 -16.66 2.92
N LEU A 174 -6.76 -16.53 1.68
CA LEU A 174 -5.40 -16.93 1.30
C LEU A 174 -4.37 -15.97 1.91
N SER A 175 -3.14 -16.41 2.15
CA SER A 175 -2.04 -15.47 2.42
C SER A 175 -1.77 -14.60 1.18
N ALA A 176 -1.25 -13.38 1.38
CA ALA A 176 -0.90 -12.48 0.28
C ALA A 176 0.02 -13.14 -0.77
N LYS A 177 0.96 -13.99 -0.33
CA LYS A 177 1.89 -14.72 -1.20
C LYS A 177 1.20 -15.84 -2.01
N GLU A 178 0.24 -16.53 -1.43
CA GLU A 178 -0.55 -17.53 -2.14
C GLU A 178 -1.49 -16.88 -3.15
N ALA A 179 -2.13 -15.77 -2.76
CA ALA A 179 -2.98 -14.98 -3.64
C ALA A 179 -2.18 -14.42 -4.83
N GLN A 180 -0.98 -13.89 -4.59
CA GLN A 180 -0.07 -13.42 -5.64
C GLN A 180 0.15 -14.50 -6.70
N ARG A 181 0.51 -15.72 -6.29
CA ARG A 181 0.76 -16.84 -7.22
C ARG A 181 -0.48 -17.20 -8.03
N LYS A 182 -1.63 -17.37 -7.36
CA LYS A 182 -2.88 -17.73 -8.04
C LYS A 182 -3.36 -16.64 -9.00
N ILE A 183 -3.26 -15.37 -8.61
CA ILE A 183 -3.61 -14.25 -9.49
C ILE A 183 -2.73 -14.26 -10.74
N ILE A 184 -1.42 -14.50 -10.61
CA ILE A 184 -0.53 -14.60 -11.77
C ILE A 184 -0.93 -15.75 -12.69
N GLU A 185 -1.29 -16.92 -12.14
CA GLU A 185 -1.76 -18.07 -12.94
C GLU A 185 -3.07 -17.76 -13.68
N ASP A 186 -4.02 -17.15 -12.98
CA ASP A 186 -5.32 -16.74 -13.53
C ASP A 186 -5.18 -15.63 -14.59
N LEU A 187 -4.16 -14.79 -14.51
CA LEU A 187 -3.86 -13.74 -15.52
C LEU A 187 -3.19 -14.29 -16.79
N LYS A 188 -2.59 -15.48 -16.73
CA LYS A 188 -1.95 -16.14 -17.89
C LYS A 188 -2.94 -16.94 -18.73
N SER A 189 -4.08 -17.29 -18.16
CA SER A 189 -5.14 -18.10 -18.78
C SER A 189 -6.04 -17.24 -19.67
#